data_AF-A0AAU2SEV4-F1
#
_entry.id   AF-A0AAU2SEV4-F1
#
_cell.length_a   1.000
_cell.length_b   1.000
_cell.length_c   1.000
_cell.angle_alpha   90.00
_cell.angle_beta   90.00
_cell.angle_gamma   90.00
#
_symmetry.space_group_name_H-M   'P 1'
#
loop_
_entity.id
_entity.type
_entity.pdbx_description
1 polymer ?
#
loop_
_entity_poly.entity_id
_entity_poly.type
_entity_poly.pdbx_seq_one_letter_code
_entity_poly.pdbx_strand_id
1 'polypeptide(L)'
;MTSSFEFNTYPARLSDAERDKALNVLRDGVAMGRLSHDTFIRRMELALAARRSDELAALTADLPSEGRFSRLVFGSVEAVSGFTQRLRRAWQAERLPKLLLPHPGNGYPLRIGRDPANGLRLTHETVSRVHAELSRQGGMWVLRDLGSTNGTTVNGRRVIGAAVVREGDQIGFGRMWFRLSAD
;
A
#
# COMPACT_ATOMS: atom_id res chain seq x y z
N MET A 1 1.89 40.01 18.34
CA MET A 1 2.44 38.72 18.81
C MET A 1 1.78 37.60 18.00
N THR A 2 2.35 37.26 16.85
CA THR A 2 1.86 36.14 16.03
C THR A 2 2.76 34.94 16.31
N SER A 3 2.22 33.98 17.04
CA SER A 3 2.87 32.71 17.38
C SER A 3 3.19 31.93 16.10
N SER A 4 4.48 31.78 15.82
CA SER A 4 5.01 30.89 14.78
C SER A 4 4.76 29.45 15.22
N PHE A 5 3.88 28.75 14.51
CA PHE A 5 3.72 27.31 14.71
C PHE A 5 4.92 26.59 14.12
N GLU A 6 5.83 26.16 14.99
CA GLU A 6 6.91 25.25 14.64
C GLU A 6 6.31 23.91 14.21
N PHE A 7 6.56 23.54 12.95
CA PHE A 7 6.26 22.19 12.47
C PHE A 7 7.25 21.22 13.10
N ASN A 8 6.80 20.47 14.11
CA ASN A 8 7.53 19.30 14.60
C ASN A 8 7.56 18.26 13.45
N THR A 9 8.63 18.35 12.65
CA THR A 9 8.90 17.46 11.54
C THR A 9 9.35 16.14 12.15
N TYR A 10 8.41 15.24 12.40
CA TYR A 10 8.75 13.82 12.55
C TYR A 10 9.56 13.44 11.30
N PRO A 11 10.78 12.89 11.43
CA PRO A 11 11.64 12.65 10.29
C PRO A 11 10.89 11.76 9.30
N ALA A 12 10.77 12.26 8.07
CA ALA A 12 10.04 11.62 6.99
C ALA A 12 10.46 10.15 6.89
N ARG A 13 9.50 9.24 7.12
CA ARG A 13 9.64 7.84 6.78
C ARG A 13 9.97 7.76 5.29
N LEU A 14 11.05 7.06 4.93
CA LEU A 14 11.42 6.77 3.55
C LEU A 14 10.19 6.39 2.71
N SER A 15 10.04 7.06 1.56
CA SER A 15 8.85 6.95 0.71
C SER A 15 8.67 5.49 0.29
N ASP A 16 7.43 4.98 0.38
CA ASP A 16 7.12 3.59 0.02
C ASP A 16 7.55 3.26 -1.42
N ALA A 17 7.56 4.27 -2.31
CA ALA A 17 8.04 4.17 -3.67
C ALA A 17 9.56 3.93 -3.79
N GLU A 18 10.38 4.51 -2.90
CA GLU A 18 11.84 4.32 -2.91
C GLU A 18 12.21 2.92 -2.44
N ARG A 19 11.50 2.42 -1.42
CA ARG A 19 11.60 1.04 -0.95
C ARG A 19 11.21 0.06 -2.06
N ASP A 20 10.10 0.32 -2.75
CA ASP A 20 9.66 -0.53 -3.86
C ASP A 20 10.65 -0.54 -5.03
N LYS A 21 11.28 0.60 -5.33
CA LYS A 21 12.33 0.66 -6.35
C LYS A 21 13.54 -0.21 -5.97
N ALA A 22 14.01 -0.13 -4.73
CA ALA A 22 15.13 -0.95 -4.26
C ALA A 22 14.80 -2.45 -4.29
N LEU A 23 13.59 -2.84 -3.89
CA LEU A 23 13.14 -4.23 -3.93
C LEU A 23 13.06 -4.79 -5.35
N ASN A 24 12.68 -3.98 -6.34
CA ASN A 24 12.68 -4.40 -7.73
C ASN A 24 14.11 -4.66 -8.24
N VAL A 25 15.06 -3.78 -7.93
CA VAL A 25 16.47 -3.96 -8.31
C VAL A 25 17.06 -5.23 -7.70
N LEU A 26 16.79 -5.50 -6.42
CA LEU A 26 17.23 -6.72 -5.76
C LEU A 26 16.64 -7.98 -6.41
N ARG A 27 15.37 -7.92 -6.82
CA ARG A 27 14.71 -9.04 -7.51
C ARG A 27 15.31 -9.30 -8.89
N ASP A 28 15.58 -8.24 -9.64
CA ASP A 28 16.23 -8.34 -10.95
C ASP A 28 17.62 -8.96 -10.81
N GLY A 29 18.35 -8.61 -9.74
CA GLY A 29 19.64 -9.22 -9.41
C GLY A 29 19.56 -10.74 -9.19
N VAL A 30 18.51 -11.25 -8.53
CA VAL A 30 18.29 -12.71 -8.39
C VAL A 30 17.93 -13.35 -9.71
N ALA A 31 17.02 -12.73 -10.47
CA ALA A 31 16.58 -13.26 -11.77
C ALA A 31 17.74 -13.37 -12.77
N MET A 32 18.71 -12.45 -12.68
CA MET A 32 19.93 -12.45 -13.48
C MET A 32 21.05 -13.34 -12.92
N GLY A 33 20.82 -14.03 -11.79
CA GLY A 33 21.85 -14.85 -11.13
C GLY A 33 23.01 -14.05 -10.53
N ARG A 34 22.86 -12.73 -10.41
CA ARG A 34 23.86 -11.81 -9.83
C ARG A 34 23.81 -11.76 -8.30
N LEU A 35 22.68 -12.18 -7.73
CA LEU A 35 22.49 -12.34 -6.30
C LEU A 35 22.11 -13.79 -5.99
N SER A 36 22.76 -14.39 -4.99
CA SER A 36 22.24 -15.61 -4.38
C SER A 36 20.94 -15.34 -3.63
N HIS A 37 20.12 -16.38 -3.47
CA HIS A 37 18.85 -16.28 -2.77
C HIS A 37 19.00 -15.74 -1.34
N ASP A 38 19.98 -16.23 -0.58
CA ASP A 38 20.24 -15.78 0.79
C ASP A 38 20.67 -14.31 0.85
N THR A 39 21.46 -13.85 -0.13
CA THR A 39 21.87 -12.44 -0.24
C THR A 39 20.67 -11.54 -0.53
N PHE A 40 19.76 -12.00 -1.38
CA PHE A 40 18.52 -11.29 -1.66
C PHE A 40 17.65 -11.13 -0.41
N ILE A 41 17.45 -12.21 0.36
CA ILE A 41 16.66 -12.16 1.60
C ILE A 41 17.28 -11.17 2.58
N ARG A 42 18.59 -11.24 2.81
CA ARG A 42 19.30 -10.33 3.71
C ARG A 42 19.19 -8.86 3.26
N ARG A 43 19.39 -8.58 1.97
CA ARG A 43 19.31 -7.20 1.46
C ARG A 43 17.88 -6.66 1.42
N MET A 44 16.90 -7.53 1.18
CA MET A 44 15.48 -7.18 1.27
C MET A 44 15.12 -6.76 2.70
N GLU A 45 15.50 -7.54 3.71
CA GLU A 45 15.23 -7.21 5.13
C GLU A 45 15.86 -5.88 5.53
N LEU A 46 17.11 -5.64 5.10
CA LEU A 46 17.78 -4.36 5.31
C LEU A 46 17.05 -3.20 4.60
N ALA A 47 16.53 -3.43 3.38
CA ALA A 47 15.77 -2.42 2.64
C ALA A 47 14.41 -2.11 3.31
N LEU A 48 13.78 -3.10 3.95
CA LEU A 48 12.54 -2.90 4.71
C LEU A 48 12.79 -2.16 6.04
N ALA A 49 13.95 -2.40 6.67
CA ALA A 49 14.35 -1.74 7.91
C ALA A 49 14.94 -0.33 7.69
N ALA A 50 15.37 -0.03 6.47
CA ALA A 50 16.02 1.23 6.12
C ALA A 50 15.13 2.43 6.44
N ARG A 51 15.72 3.40 7.14
CA ARG A 51 15.05 4.65 7.53
C ARG A 51 15.40 5.81 6.61
N ARG A 52 16.44 5.66 5.79
CA ARG A 52 17.03 6.71 4.98
C ARG A 52 17.33 6.21 3.56
N SER A 53 17.36 7.12 2.59
CA SER A 53 17.53 6.78 1.16
C SER A 53 18.97 6.40 0.78
N ASP A 54 19.95 6.88 1.54
CA ASP A 54 21.36 6.49 1.46
C ASP A 54 21.56 5.00 1.81
N GLU A 55 20.86 4.49 2.83
CA GLU A 55 20.87 3.08 3.22
C GLU A 55 20.32 2.19 2.08
N LEU A 56 19.24 2.61 1.42
CA LEU A 56 18.71 1.88 0.26
C LEU A 56 19.68 1.91 -0.92
N ALA A 57 20.28 3.06 -1.21
CA ALA A 57 21.23 3.21 -2.30
C ALA A 57 22.42 2.27 -2.10
N ALA A 58 22.95 2.15 -0.87
CA ALA A 58 24.04 1.25 -0.53
C ALA A 58 23.70 -0.24 -0.76
N LEU A 59 22.46 -0.66 -0.52
CA LEU A 59 22.02 -2.05 -0.72
C LEU A 59 21.90 -2.46 -2.19
N THR A 60 21.77 -1.47 -3.08
CA THR A 60 21.61 -1.66 -4.54
C THR A 60 22.78 -1.12 -5.35
N ALA A 61 23.80 -0.52 -4.73
CA ALA A 61 24.86 0.21 -5.43
C ALA A 61 25.69 -0.66 -6.37
N ASP A 62 25.84 -1.94 -6.05
CA ASP A 62 26.54 -2.96 -6.83
C ASP A 62 25.68 -3.58 -7.94
N LEU A 63 24.41 -3.19 -8.04
CA LEU A 63 23.46 -3.65 -9.03
C LEU A 63 23.12 -2.49 -9.98
N PRO A 64 23.75 -2.41 -11.16
CA PRO A 64 23.52 -1.29 -12.07
C PRO A 64 22.07 -1.28 -12.56
N SER A 65 21.38 -0.14 -12.40
CA SER A 65 20.08 0.12 -13.02
C SER A 65 20.28 0.59 -14.47
N GLU A 66 20.82 -0.29 -15.32
CA GLU A 66 20.88 -0.03 -16.76
C GLU A 66 19.47 -0.12 -17.34
N GLY A 67 18.99 1.00 -17.87
CA GLY A 67 17.68 1.10 -18.51
C GLY A 67 17.62 0.37 -19.85
N ARG A 68 16.39 0.09 -20.29
CA ARG A 68 16.02 -0.16 -21.70
C ARG A 68 16.40 -1.48 -22.38
N PHE A 69 16.65 -2.60 -21.69
CA PHE A 69 16.55 -3.91 -22.37
C PHE A 69 15.17 -4.55 -22.18
N SER A 70 14.26 -4.09 -23.04
CA SER A 70 12.93 -4.65 -23.24
C SER A 70 12.98 -6.02 -23.93
N ARG A 71 12.16 -6.94 -23.39
CA ARG A 71 11.30 -7.90 -24.12
C ARG A 71 11.74 -9.30 -24.53
N LEU A 72 12.98 -9.76 -24.43
CA LEU A 72 13.26 -11.15 -24.84
C LEU A 72 14.22 -11.86 -23.86
N VAL A 73 13.85 -13.12 -23.56
CA VAL A 73 14.53 -14.15 -22.74
C VAL A 73 14.50 -13.90 -21.22
N PHE A 74 13.97 -14.74 -20.33
CA PHE A 74 13.79 -16.21 -20.30
C PHE A 74 12.50 -16.64 -19.58
N GLY A 75 11.87 -17.70 -20.11
CA GLY A 75 10.87 -18.50 -19.42
C GLY A 75 11.46 -19.14 -18.16
N SER A 76 10.95 -18.73 -17.01
CA SER A 76 11.00 -19.35 -15.67
C SER A 76 10.37 -18.42 -14.60
N VAL A 77 9.87 -17.23 -14.99
CA VAL A 77 9.39 -16.17 -14.08
C VAL A 77 7.91 -16.30 -13.67
N GLU A 78 7.15 -17.24 -14.25
CA GLU A 78 5.75 -17.46 -13.82
C GLU A 78 5.66 -17.99 -12.38
N ALA A 79 6.60 -18.83 -11.94
CA ALA A 79 6.63 -19.34 -10.57
C ALA A 79 6.98 -18.26 -9.53
N VAL A 80 7.82 -17.29 -9.91
CA VAL A 80 8.29 -16.21 -9.01
C VAL A 80 7.30 -15.04 -8.96
N SER A 81 6.54 -14.79 -10.02
CA SER A 81 5.49 -13.74 -10.03
C SER A 81 4.35 -14.04 -9.05
N GLY A 82 3.94 -15.30 -8.94
CA GLY A 82 2.95 -15.73 -7.93
C GLY A 82 3.50 -15.70 -6.50
N PHE A 83 4.79 -15.99 -6.32
CA PHE A 83 5.48 -15.96 -5.02
C PHE A 83 5.54 -14.54 -4.44
N THR A 84 5.84 -13.55 -5.28
CA THR A 84 6.05 -12.16 -4.84
C THR A 84 4.76 -11.42 -4.50
N GLN A 85 3.63 -11.75 -5.13
CA GLN A 85 2.35 -11.15 -4.78
C GLN A 85 1.74 -11.78 -3.52
N ARG A 86 1.99 -13.08 -3.24
CA ARG A 86 1.56 -13.74 -2.00
C ARG A 86 2.39 -13.30 -0.78
N LEU A 87 3.71 -13.19 -0.92
CA LEU A 87 4.60 -12.74 0.17
C LEU A 87 4.44 -11.25 0.51
N ARG A 88 4.26 -10.38 -0.50
CA ARG A 88 3.94 -8.96 -0.28
C ARG A 88 2.60 -8.77 0.44
N ARG A 89 1.59 -9.59 0.12
CA ARG A 89 0.26 -9.57 0.77
C ARG A 89 0.30 -10.07 2.22
N ALA A 90 1.05 -11.14 2.48
CA ALA A 90 1.14 -11.72 3.83
C ALA A 90 1.80 -10.77 4.83
N TRP A 91 2.88 -10.05 4.44
CA TRP A 91 3.60 -9.16 5.35
C TRP A 91 3.06 -7.74 5.46
N GLN A 92 2.43 -7.17 4.42
CA GLN A 92 1.75 -5.87 4.58
C GLN A 92 0.54 -6.00 5.50
N ALA A 93 -0.23 -7.09 5.38
CA ALA A 93 -1.47 -7.26 6.13
C ALA A 93 -1.23 -7.20 7.65
N GLU A 94 -0.17 -7.82 8.18
CA GLU A 94 0.11 -7.85 9.62
C GLU A 94 0.36 -6.49 10.28
N ARG A 95 0.61 -5.42 9.51
CA ARG A 95 0.92 -4.08 10.05
C ARG A 95 -0.01 -2.98 9.56
N LEU A 96 -1.10 -3.31 8.84
CA LEU A 96 -2.05 -2.28 8.43
C LEU A 96 -2.85 -1.78 9.63
N PRO A 97 -3.10 -0.45 9.71
CA PRO A 97 -4.06 0.07 10.67
C PRO A 97 -5.41 -0.59 10.45
N LYS A 98 -6.04 -1.03 11.54
CA LYS A 98 -7.39 -1.58 11.50
C LYS A 98 -8.38 -0.46 11.19
N LEU A 99 -9.29 -0.73 10.27
CA LEU A 99 -10.48 0.09 10.06
C LEU A 99 -11.66 -0.71 10.60
N LEU A 100 -12.20 -0.22 11.71
CA LEU A 100 -13.34 -0.86 12.38
C LEU A 100 -14.58 -0.68 11.52
N LEU A 101 -15.25 -1.81 11.26
CA LEU A 101 -16.55 -1.79 10.63
C LEU A 101 -17.56 -1.09 11.55
N PRO A 102 -18.39 -0.16 11.05
CA PRO A 102 -19.40 0.48 11.88
C PRO A 102 -20.34 -0.54 12.50
N HIS A 103 -20.90 -0.22 13.67
CA HIS A 103 -21.89 -1.10 14.28
C HIS A 103 -23.10 -1.29 13.34
N PRO A 104 -23.59 -2.53 13.18
CA PRO A 104 -24.77 -2.93 12.40
C PRO A 104 -26.01 -2.03 12.49
N GLY A 105 -26.19 -1.31 13.62
CA GLY A 105 -27.34 -0.44 13.89
C GLY A 105 -27.20 1.00 13.42
N ASN A 106 -26.02 1.45 12.98
CA ASN A 106 -25.87 2.78 12.40
C ASN A 106 -26.42 2.75 10.96
N GLY A 107 -27.65 3.24 10.78
CA GLY A 107 -28.39 3.23 9.50
C GLY A 107 -27.86 4.16 8.40
N TYR A 108 -26.71 4.80 8.59
CA TYR A 108 -26.14 5.74 7.61
C TYR A 108 -24.85 5.20 7.00
N PRO A 109 -24.60 5.44 5.69
CA PRO A 109 -23.34 5.08 5.08
C PRO A 109 -22.19 5.84 5.74
N LEU A 110 -21.14 5.12 6.15
CA LEU A 110 -19.90 5.72 6.63
C LEU A 110 -19.20 6.35 5.43
N ARG A 111 -19.22 7.69 5.36
CA ARG A 111 -18.44 8.44 4.37
C ARG A 111 -16.98 8.51 4.77
N ILE A 112 -16.11 8.34 3.77
CA ILE A 112 -14.66 8.29 3.91
C ILE A 112 -14.05 9.34 3.00
N GLY A 113 -13.16 10.18 3.54
CA GLY A 113 -12.48 11.19 2.75
C GLY A 113 -11.66 12.16 3.58
N ARG A 114 -11.01 13.11 2.91
CA ARG A 114 -10.14 14.11 3.55
C ARG A 114 -10.90 15.25 4.22
N ASP A 115 -12.12 15.49 3.76
CA ASP A 115 -12.99 16.53 4.32
C ASP A 115 -13.38 16.17 5.77
N PRO A 116 -13.33 17.13 6.72
CA PRO A 116 -13.80 16.91 8.09
C PRO A 116 -15.28 16.54 8.20
N ALA A 117 -16.11 16.78 7.17
CA ALA A 117 -17.52 16.38 7.16
C ALA A 117 -17.74 14.85 7.01
N ASN A 118 -16.70 14.07 6.70
CA ASN A 118 -16.81 12.62 6.57
C ASN A 118 -16.74 11.92 7.93
N GLY A 119 -17.50 10.83 8.09
CA GLY A 119 -17.47 10.02 9.32
C GLY A 119 -16.11 9.36 9.57
N LEU A 120 -15.35 9.04 8.51
CA LEU A 120 -13.95 8.68 8.59
C LEU A 120 -13.08 9.69 7.83
N ARG A 121 -12.37 10.51 8.59
CA ARG A 121 -11.47 11.51 8.05
C ARG A 121 -10.07 10.94 7.83
N LEU A 122 -9.61 10.96 6.58
CA LEU A 122 -8.25 10.56 6.18
C LEU A 122 -7.50 11.80 5.66
N THR A 123 -6.53 12.30 6.42
CA THR A 123 -5.86 13.59 6.12
C THR A 123 -4.86 13.55 4.97
N HIS A 124 -4.58 12.37 4.41
CA HIS A 124 -3.58 12.17 3.36
C HIS A 124 -3.96 12.86 2.04
N GLU A 125 -3.00 13.51 1.38
CA GLU A 125 -3.23 14.32 0.17
C GLU A 125 -3.83 13.54 -1.01
N THR A 126 -3.50 12.26 -1.12
CA THR A 126 -4.01 11.39 -2.18
C THR A 126 -5.46 10.97 -1.96
N VAL A 127 -6.03 11.27 -0.79
CA VAL A 127 -7.43 11.02 -0.48
C VAL A 127 -8.25 12.24 -0.89
N SER A 128 -9.28 11.98 -1.68
CA SER A 128 -10.23 12.98 -2.16
C SER A 128 -11.05 13.51 -0.98
N ARG A 129 -11.59 14.74 -1.11
CA ARG A 129 -12.42 15.34 -0.06
C ARG A 129 -13.58 14.43 0.33
N VAL A 130 -14.28 13.90 -0.67
CA VAL A 130 -15.23 12.79 -0.55
C VAL A 130 -14.68 11.69 -1.45
N HIS A 131 -14.30 10.54 -0.88
CA HIS A 131 -13.51 9.53 -1.59
C HIS A 131 -14.29 8.25 -1.80
N ALA A 132 -14.86 7.72 -0.73
CA ALA A 132 -15.62 6.47 -0.76
C ALA A 132 -16.75 6.50 0.28
N GLU A 133 -17.70 5.58 0.13
CA GLU A 133 -18.72 5.28 1.13
C GLU A 133 -18.72 3.79 1.45
N LEU A 134 -18.84 3.47 2.74
CA LEU A 134 -19.06 2.12 3.22
C LEU A 134 -20.48 2.03 3.77
N SER A 135 -21.30 1.16 3.18
CA SER A 135 -22.70 0.99 3.53
C SER A 135 -23.01 -0.47 3.83
N ARG A 136 -24.09 -0.72 4.57
CA ARG A 136 -24.59 -2.07 4.81
C ARG A 136 -25.84 -2.30 3.99
N GLN A 137 -25.82 -3.30 3.11
CA GLN A 137 -26.93 -3.65 2.21
C GLN A 137 -27.18 -5.15 2.29
N GLY A 138 -28.41 -5.56 2.63
CA GLY A 138 -28.76 -6.98 2.75
C GLY A 138 -27.87 -7.75 3.74
N GLY A 139 -27.42 -7.10 4.81
CA GLY A 139 -26.50 -7.68 5.80
C GLY A 139 -25.03 -7.69 5.41
N MET A 140 -24.69 -7.36 4.15
CA MET A 140 -23.31 -7.30 3.65
C MET A 140 -22.76 -5.87 3.67
N TRP A 141 -21.45 -5.74 3.89
CA TRP A 141 -20.75 -4.48 3.74
C TRP A 141 -20.41 -4.23 2.28
N VAL A 142 -20.71 -3.03 1.80
CA VAL A 142 -20.51 -2.61 0.41
C VAL A 142 -19.70 -1.32 0.42
N LEU A 143 -18.51 -1.39 -0.17
CA LEU A 143 -17.62 -0.25 -0.39
C LEU A 143 -17.84 0.30 -1.80
N ARG A 144 -18.17 1.58 -1.92
CA ARG A 144 -18.34 2.28 -3.19
C ARG A 144 -17.36 3.43 -3.29
N ASP A 145 -16.70 3.54 -4.44
CA ASP A 145 -15.88 4.70 -4.79
C ASP A 145 -16.79 5.85 -5.27
N LEU A 146 -16.56 7.07 -4.79
CA LEU A 146 -17.39 8.24 -5.10
C LEU A 146 -16.74 9.14 -6.16
N GLY A 147 -16.05 8.55 -7.13
CA GLY A 147 -15.33 9.28 -8.18
C GLY A 147 -14.00 9.84 -7.69
N SER A 148 -13.28 9.05 -6.88
CA SER A 148 -12.03 9.50 -6.31
C SER A 148 -10.92 9.64 -7.36
N THR A 149 -10.01 10.59 -7.15
CA THR A 149 -8.92 10.90 -8.09
C THR A 149 -7.96 9.73 -8.24
N ASN A 150 -7.57 9.11 -7.11
CA ASN A 150 -6.58 8.04 -7.09
C ASN A 150 -7.20 6.64 -7.05
N GLY A 151 -8.52 6.54 -6.86
CA GLY A 151 -9.26 5.29 -6.79
C GLY A 151 -9.27 4.63 -5.41
N THR A 152 -10.27 3.77 -5.24
CA THR A 152 -10.41 2.84 -4.13
C THR A 152 -10.02 1.43 -4.56
N THR A 153 -9.36 0.67 -3.68
CA THR A 153 -8.97 -0.74 -3.96
C THR A 153 -9.41 -1.69 -2.85
N VAL A 154 -9.74 -2.94 -3.20
CA VAL A 154 -10.00 -4.06 -2.28
C VAL A 154 -9.09 -5.22 -2.67
N ASN A 155 -8.28 -5.74 -1.73
CA ASN A 155 -7.33 -6.83 -1.93
C ASN A 155 -6.42 -6.65 -3.18
N GLY A 156 -5.99 -5.41 -3.39
CA GLY A 156 -5.15 -4.98 -4.52
C GLY A 156 -5.88 -4.84 -5.87
N ARG A 157 -7.20 -5.00 -5.90
CA ARG A 157 -8.04 -4.80 -7.10
C ARG A 157 -8.80 -3.49 -6.99
N ARG A 158 -8.86 -2.70 -8.07
CA ARG A 158 -9.60 -1.43 -8.08
C ARG A 158 -11.11 -1.68 -8.02
N VAL A 159 -11.82 -0.90 -7.21
CA VAL A 159 -13.29 -0.95 -7.12
C VAL A 159 -13.87 -0.24 -8.35
N ILE A 160 -14.79 -0.90 -9.04
CA ILE A 160 -15.56 -0.33 -10.15
C ILE A 160 -17.03 -0.33 -9.72
N GLY A 161 -17.60 0.86 -9.53
CA GLY A 161 -18.94 1.01 -8.97
C GLY A 161 -18.98 0.66 -7.48
N ALA A 162 -19.18 -0.60 -7.13
CA ALA A 162 -19.22 -1.06 -5.75
C ALA A 162 -18.59 -2.45 -5.59
N ALA A 163 -18.02 -2.71 -4.42
CA ALA A 163 -17.45 -4.01 -4.05
C ALA A 163 -18.01 -4.45 -2.70
N VAL A 164 -18.40 -5.72 -2.60
CA VAL A 164 -18.69 -6.35 -1.31
C VAL A 164 -17.38 -6.55 -0.58
N VAL A 165 -17.33 -6.14 0.68
CA VAL A 165 -16.16 -6.26 1.55
C VAL A 165 -16.52 -7.03 2.82
N ARG A 166 -15.54 -7.68 3.42
CA ARG A 166 -15.68 -8.47 4.64
C ARG A 166 -14.56 -8.14 5.61
N GLU A 167 -14.74 -8.55 6.85
CA GLU A 167 -13.65 -8.56 7.83
C GLU A 167 -12.42 -9.29 7.27
N GLY A 168 -11.23 -8.75 7.55
CA GLY A 168 -9.95 -9.25 7.06
C GLY A 168 -9.53 -8.69 5.71
N ASP A 169 -10.45 -8.11 4.92
CA ASP A 169 -10.11 -7.53 3.62
C ASP A 169 -9.17 -6.33 3.76
N GLN A 170 -8.22 -6.25 2.84
CA GLN A 170 -7.36 -5.08 2.69
C GLN A 170 -8.06 -4.06 1.79
N ILE A 171 -8.32 -2.86 2.30
CA ILE A 171 -8.89 -1.77 1.53
C ILE A 171 -7.90 -0.63 1.39
N GLY A 172 -7.96 0.08 0.26
CA GLY A 172 -7.06 1.17 -0.05
C GLY A 172 -7.80 2.40 -0.57
N PHE A 173 -7.34 3.57 -0.14
CA PHE A 173 -7.87 4.89 -0.51
C PHE A 173 -6.69 5.76 -0.97
N GLY A 174 -6.49 5.89 -2.28
CA GLY A 174 -5.23 6.43 -2.81
C GLY A 174 -4.01 5.64 -2.32
N ARG A 175 -3.10 6.29 -1.58
CA ARG A 175 -1.89 5.68 -0.99
C ARG A 175 -2.04 5.26 0.48
N MET A 176 -3.27 5.15 0.98
CA MET A 176 -3.56 4.69 2.34
C MET A 176 -4.17 3.30 2.29
N TRP A 177 -3.70 2.36 3.11
CA TRP A 177 -4.23 1.00 3.19
C TRP A 177 -4.63 0.63 4.62
N PHE A 178 -5.71 -0.12 4.74
CA PHE A 178 -6.29 -0.57 6.00
C PHE A 178 -6.70 -2.03 5.90
N ARG A 179 -6.72 -2.72 7.03
CA ARG A 179 -7.40 -4.02 7.16
C ARG A 179 -8.75 -3.81 7.82
N LEU A 180 -9.81 -4.33 7.22
CA LEU A 180 -11.12 -4.34 7.86
C LEU A 180 -11.13 -5.27 9.07
N SER A 181 -11.66 -4.79 10.18
CA SER A 181 -11.87 -5.58 11.41
C SER A 181 -13.31 -5.39 11.83
N ALA A 182 -13.98 -6.47 12.22
CA ALA A 182 -15.12 -6.33 13.12
C ALA A 182 -14.55 -6.02 14.51
N ASP A 183 -15.32 -5.28 15.30
CA ASP A 183 -15.06 -5.06 16.73
C ASP A 183 -15.60 -6.26 17.53
#